data_AF-A0A918Z9B0-F1
#
_entry.id   AF-A0A918Z9B0-F1
#
_cell.length_a   1.000
_cell.length_b   1.000
_cell.length_c   1.000
_cell.angle_alpha   90.00
_cell.angle_beta   90.00
_cell.angle_gamma   90.00
#
_symmetry.space_group_name_H-M   'P 1'
#
loop_
_entity.id
_entity.type
_entity.pdbx_description
1 polymer ?
#
loop_
_entity_poly.entity_id
_entity_poly.type
_entity_poly.pdbx_seq_one_letter_code
_entity_poly.pdbx_strand_id
1 'polypeptide(L)'
;MRRNRHSAVAGFSLLEAIVALAILSAAGLALFAAIAQSVRMAERAERAREADTAMRNALAWSERINPMEQPRGEQLLGGFRLRWTSEPVEPERDAVTGHLQPGLYRVGLYRLRMELWRDGAIAEEVERLRVGYRQVREAPRL
;
A
#
# COMPACT_ATOMS: atom_id res chain seq x y z
N MET A 1 37.31 -44.57 -62.02
CA MET A 1 36.45 -44.78 -60.83
C MET A 1 35.73 -43.47 -60.49
N ARG A 2 34.43 -43.36 -60.79
CA ARG A 2 33.59 -42.21 -60.39
C ARG A 2 32.54 -42.71 -59.42
N ARG A 3 32.58 -42.24 -58.17
CA ARG A 3 31.65 -42.61 -57.10
C ARG A 3 30.49 -41.62 -57.15
N ASN A 4 29.35 -42.03 -57.72
CA ASN A 4 28.12 -41.25 -57.65
C ASN A 4 27.67 -41.19 -56.20
N ARG A 5 27.75 -39.99 -55.60
CA ARG A 5 27.05 -39.68 -54.35
C ARG A 5 25.59 -39.42 -54.72
N HIS A 6 24.72 -40.38 -54.45
CA HIS A 6 23.28 -40.11 -54.39
C HIS A 6 23.04 -39.28 -53.13
N SER A 7 22.88 -37.98 -53.31
CA SER A 7 22.32 -37.10 -52.29
C SER A 7 20.85 -37.52 -52.11
N ALA A 8 20.55 -38.26 -51.05
CA ALA A 8 19.17 -38.41 -50.62
C ALA A 8 18.70 -37.02 -50.15
N VAL A 9 17.95 -36.33 -51.01
CA VAL A 9 17.15 -35.20 -50.57
C VAL A 9 16.08 -35.78 -49.66
N ALA A 10 16.30 -35.72 -48.35
CA ALA A 10 15.27 -35.98 -47.37
C ALA A 10 14.25 -34.86 -47.49
N GLY A 11 13.20 -35.09 -48.28
CA GLY A 11 12.11 -34.15 -48.43
C GLY A 11 11.34 -34.07 -47.11
N PHE A 12 11.20 -32.85 -46.57
CA PHE A 12 10.26 -32.53 -45.50
C PHE A 12 8.90 -33.12 -45.85
N SER A 13 8.47 -34.16 -45.13
CA SER A 13 7.18 -34.77 -45.41
C SER A 13 6.05 -33.83 -44.95
N LEU A 14 4.89 -33.89 -45.61
CA LEU A 14 3.71 -33.13 -45.20
C LEU A 14 3.34 -33.38 -43.72
N LEU A 15 3.52 -34.61 -43.25
CA LEU A 15 3.30 -34.98 -41.86
C LEU A 15 4.24 -34.21 -40.92
N GLU A 16 5.51 -34.07 -41.28
CA GLU A 16 6.52 -33.40 -40.48
C GLU A 16 6.27 -31.90 -40.38
N ALA A 17 5.79 -31.27 -41.48
CA ALA A 17 5.36 -29.87 -41.47
C ALA A 17 4.16 -29.65 -40.54
N ILE A 18 3.18 -30.56 -40.55
CA ILE A 18 2.00 -30.49 -39.67
C ILE A 18 2.41 -30.71 -38.20
N VAL A 19 3.30 -31.67 -37.93
CA VAL A 19 3.82 -31.91 -36.58
C VAL A 19 4.62 -30.70 -36.08
N ALA A 20 5.49 -30.12 -36.91
CA ALA A 20 6.24 -28.92 -36.55
C ALA A 20 5.31 -27.74 -36.25
N LEU A 21 4.28 -27.53 -37.07
CA LEU A 21 3.27 -26.50 -36.82
C LEU A 21 2.49 -26.78 -35.52
N ALA A 22 2.15 -28.03 -35.24
CA ALA A 22 1.46 -28.40 -34.01
C ALA A 22 2.33 -28.13 -32.77
N ILE A 23 3.62 -28.52 -32.82
CA ILE A 23 4.59 -28.24 -31.75
C ILE A 23 4.77 -26.74 -31.57
N LEU A 24 4.97 -26.00 -32.65
CA LEU A 24 5.12 -24.55 -32.62
C LEU A 24 3.88 -23.88 -32.04
N SER A 25 2.69 -24.33 -32.43
CA SER A 25 1.42 -23.80 -31.92
C SER A 25 1.27 -24.08 -30.42
N ALA A 26 1.58 -25.30 -29.98
CA ALA A 26 1.54 -25.65 -28.56
C ALA A 26 2.54 -24.82 -27.74
N ALA A 27 3.76 -24.65 -28.24
CA ALA A 27 4.78 -23.81 -27.62
C ALA A 27 4.35 -22.33 -27.56
N GLY A 28 3.75 -21.82 -28.64
CA GLY A 28 3.21 -20.46 -28.70
C GLY A 28 2.10 -20.23 -27.68
N LEU A 29 1.16 -21.18 -27.54
CA LEU A 29 0.11 -21.12 -26.53
C LEU A 29 0.68 -21.13 -25.10
N ALA A 30 1.65 -21.99 -24.84
CA ALA A 30 2.32 -22.05 -23.54
C ALA A 30 3.04 -20.74 -23.21
N LEU A 31 3.75 -20.16 -24.18
CA LEU A 31 4.43 -18.87 -24.03
C LEU A 31 3.45 -17.73 -23.78
N PHE A 32 2.35 -17.68 -24.53
CA PHE A 32 1.33 -16.66 -24.34
C PHE A 32 0.68 -16.77 -22.96
N ALA A 33 0.39 -17.98 -22.49
CA ALA A 33 -0.12 -18.21 -21.14
C ALA A 33 0.87 -17.74 -20.06
N ALA A 34 2.18 -18.00 -20.25
CA ALA A 34 3.22 -17.53 -19.34
C ALA A 34 3.32 -16.00 -19.30
N ILE A 35 3.25 -15.32 -20.45
CA ILE A 35 3.24 -13.84 -20.52
C ILE A 35 2.01 -13.28 -19.80
N ALA A 36 0.82 -13.82 -20.10
CA ALA A 36 -0.41 -13.37 -19.47
C ALA A 36 -0.38 -13.58 -17.94
N GLN A 37 0.24 -14.66 -17.48
CA GLN A 37 0.45 -14.89 -16.05
C GLN A 37 1.39 -13.86 -15.44
N SER A 38 2.52 -13.56 -16.08
CA SER A 38 3.48 -12.57 -15.60
C SER A 38 2.87 -11.17 -15.49
N VAL A 39 2.06 -10.75 -16.47
CA VAL A 39 1.34 -9.48 -16.41
C VAL A 39 0.40 -9.42 -15.20
N ARG A 40 -0.39 -10.48 -14.97
CA ARG A 40 -1.28 -10.56 -13.80
C ARG A 40 -0.52 -10.54 -12.47
N MET A 41 0.69 -11.10 -12.42
CA MET A 41 1.54 -11.00 -11.21
C MET A 41 2.02 -9.56 -11.00
N ALA A 42 2.49 -8.90 -12.06
CA ALA A 42 2.98 -7.52 -11.99
C ALA A 42 1.86 -6.58 -11.50
N GLU A 43 0.65 -6.68 -12.06
CA GLU A 43 -0.50 -5.88 -11.63
C GLU A 43 -0.87 -6.10 -10.15
N ARG A 44 -0.69 -7.32 -9.64
CA ARG A 44 -0.92 -7.62 -8.22
C ARG A 44 0.18 -7.04 -7.33
N ALA A 45 1.43 -7.13 -7.77
CA ALA A 45 2.56 -6.57 -7.05
C ALA A 45 2.47 -5.04 -6.96
N GLU A 46 2.09 -4.37 -8.04
CA GLU A 46 1.88 -2.92 -8.06
C GLU A 46 0.74 -2.50 -7.13
N ARG A 47 -0.41 -3.18 -7.18
CA ARG A 47 -1.52 -2.90 -6.24
C ARG A 47 -1.12 -3.07 -4.78
N ALA A 48 -0.33 -4.10 -4.45
CA ALA A 48 0.19 -4.29 -3.10
C ALA A 48 1.16 -3.17 -2.68
N ARG A 49 2.03 -2.73 -3.60
CA ARG A 49 2.93 -1.59 -3.36
C ARG A 49 2.20 -0.28 -3.12
N GLU A 50 1.16 0.00 -3.90
CA GLU A 50 0.34 1.20 -3.72
C GLU A 50 -0.34 1.23 -2.35
N ALA A 51 -0.89 0.09 -1.91
CA ALA A 51 -1.50 -0.05 -0.59
C ALA A 51 -0.48 0.16 0.54
N ASP A 52 0.69 -0.49 0.48
CA ASP A 52 1.76 -0.32 1.48
C ASP A 52 2.23 1.15 1.56
N THR A 53 2.40 1.79 0.40
CA THR A 53 2.78 3.21 0.34
C THR A 53 1.71 4.11 0.95
N ALA A 54 0.43 3.86 0.65
CA ALA A 54 -0.68 4.61 1.21
C ALA A 54 -0.77 4.45 2.74
N MET A 55 -0.59 3.24 3.26
CA MET A 55 -0.54 2.98 4.69
C MET A 55 0.61 3.76 5.33
N ARG A 56 1.84 3.66 4.80
CA ARG A 56 2.98 4.45 5.32
C ARG A 56 2.71 5.95 5.34
N ASN A 57 2.08 6.48 4.29
CA ASN A 57 1.71 7.89 4.22
C ASN A 57 0.65 8.26 5.27
N ALA A 58 -0.34 7.39 5.50
CA ALA A 58 -1.35 7.61 6.53
C ALA A 58 -0.74 7.64 7.94
N LEU A 59 0.21 6.74 8.21
CA LEU A 59 0.96 6.73 9.47
C LEU A 59 1.79 8.01 9.63
N ALA A 60 2.50 8.42 8.60
CA ALA A 60 3.26 9.67 8.62
C ALA A 60 2.37 10.93 8.73
N TRP A 61 1.13 10.87 8.23
CA TRP A 61 0.13 11.92 8.42
C TRP A 61 -0.39 11.95 9.85
N SER A 62 -0.62 10.77 10.45
CA SER A 62 -1.11 10.65 11.82
C SER A 62 -0.20 11.30 12.86
N GLU A 63 1.11 11.34 12.60
CA GLU A 63 2.09 12.05 13.44
C GLU A 63 1.84 13.56 13.52
N ARG A 64 1.17 14.15 12.51
CA ARG A 64 0.83 15.58 12.47
C ARG A 64 -0.54 15.89 13.07
N ILE A 65 -1.35 14.87 13.35
CA ILE A 65 -2.68 15.04 13.94
C ILE A 65 -2.51 15.29 15.44
N ASN A 66 -3.07 16.40 15.92
CA ASN A 66 -3.34 16.59 17.33
C ASN A 66 -4.74 16.02 17.65
N PRO A 67 -4.87 14.81 18.21
CA PRO A 67 -6.15 14.13 18.37
C PRO A 67 -7.11 14.83 19.36
N MET A 68 -6.59 15.75 20.19
CA MET A 68 -7.36 16.56 21.13
C MET A 68 -8.03 17.77 20.48
N GLU A 69 -7.46 18.28 19.39
CA GLU A 69 -7.95 19.45 18.65
C GLU A 69 -8.64 19.06 17.34
N GLN A 70 -8.18 17.98 16.72
CA GLN A 70 -8.66 17.47 15.44
C GLN A 70 -9.18 16.03 15.61
N PRO A 71 -10.30 15.83 16.34
CA PRO A 71 -10.76 14.51 16.70
C PRO A 71 -11.35 13.73 15.52
N ARG A 72 -11.64 14.40 14.41
CA ARG A 72 -12.10 13.79 13.16
C ARG A 72 -11.57 14.58 11.99
N GLY A 73 -11.39 13.90 10.86
CA GLY A 73 -11.01 14.56 9.62
C GLY A 73 -10.83 13.58 8.47
N GLU A 74 -10.52 14.15 7.32
CA GLU A 74 -10.17 13.39 6.13
C GLU A 74 -9.01 14.04 5.38
N GLN A 75 -8.23 13.23 4.69
CA GLN A 75 -7.09 13.67 3.90
C GLN A 75 -6.94 12.79 2.66
N LEU A 76 -6.71 13.41 1.50
CA LEU A 76 -6.38 12.68 0.28
C LEU A 76 -4.87 12.34 0.25
N LEU A 77 -4.57 11.06 0.03
CA LEU A 77 -3.22 10.49 -0.03
C LEU A 77 -3.07 9.75 -1.37
N GLY A 78 -2.94 10.51 -2.47
CA GLY A 78 -2.95 9.96 -3.82
C GLY A 78 -4.33 9.40 -4.18
N GLY A 79 -4.39 8.12 -4.57
CA GLY A 79 -5.65 7.42 -4.89
C GLY A 79 -6.45 6.95 -3.66
N PHE A 80 -5.95 7.21 -2.44
CA PHE A 80 -6.61 6.80 -1.20
C PHE A 80 -7.12 8.02 -0.44
N ARG A 81 -8.30 7.88 0.19
CA ARG A 81 -8.83 8.85 1.14
C ARG A 81 -8.67 8.31 2.55
N LEU A 82 -7.80 8.93 3.33
CA LEU A 82 -7.68 8.68 4.76
C LEU A 82 -8.84 9.39 5.47
N ARG A 83 -9.53 8.67 6.35
CA ARG A 83 -10.47 9.22 7.33
C ARG A 83 -10.03 8.81 8.71
N TRP A 84 -10.20 9.69 9.69
CA TRP A 84 -9.89 9.34 11.07
C TRP A 84 -10.94 9.84 12.05
N THR A 85 -11.01 9.12 13.17
CA THR A 85 -11.72 9.51 14.38
C THR A 85 -10.83 9.26 15.59
N SER A 86 -11.05 10.03 16.66
CA SER A 86 -10.24 10.05 17.86
C SER A 86 -11.15 10.00 19.08
N GLU A 87 -10.83 9.11 20.02
CA GLU A 87 -11.54 8.96 21.29
C GLU A 87 -10.55 9.01 22.45
N PRO A 88 -10.84 9.75 23.53
CA PRO A 88 -9.97 9.78 24.70
C PRO A 88 -9.93 8.41 25.38
N VAL A 89 -8.73 7.93 25.71
CA VAL A 89 -8.50 6.68 26.44
C VAL A 89 -8.54 6.92 27.95
N GLU A 90 -8.07 8.08 28.38
CA GLU A 90 -8.07 8.52 29.77
C GLU A 90 -8.50 9.99 29.86
N PRO A 91 -9.01 10.45 31.03
CA PRO A 91 -9.27 11.86 31.25
C PRO A 91 -8.00 12.71 31.06
N GLU A 92 -8.15 13.85 30.40
CA GLU A 92 -7.06 14.82 30.20
C GLU A 92 -6.49 15.28 31.54
N ARG A 93 -5.17 15.49 31.59
CA ARG A 93 -4.45 15.95 32.77
C ARG A 93 -3.61 17.17 32.45
N ASP A 94 -3.41 18.02 33.45
CA ASP A 94 -2.44 19.11 33.33
C ASP A 94 -1.05 18.51 33.13
N ALA A 95 -0.34 18.99 32.11
CA ALA A 95 1.06 18.64 31.92
C ALA A 95 1.84 19.19 33.11
N VAL A 96 2.71 18.39 33.71
CA VAL A 96 3.49 18.80 34.87
C VAL A 96 4.84 19.33 34.39
N THR A 97 5.16 20.58 34.71
CA THR A 97 6.52 21.13 34.54
C THR A 97 7.38 20.82 35.77
N GLY A 98 8.71 20.93 35.65
CA GLY A 98 9.61 20.71 36.80
C GLY A 98 9.12 21.48 38.04
N HIS A 99 9.18 20.83 39.21
CA HIS A 99 8.61 21.25 40.51
C HIS A 99 7.11 20.94 40.76
N LEU A 100 6.50 19.97 40.06
CA LEU A 100 5.12 19.51 40.29
C LEU A 100 4.03 20.59 40.10
N GLN A 101 4.36 21.69 39.43
CA GLN A 101 3.40 22.74 39.13
C GLN A 101 2.66 22.45 37.81
N PRO A 102 1.36 22.79 37.71
CA PRO A 102 0.62 22.71 36.45
C PRO A 102 1.29 23.59 35.38
N GLY A 103 1.68 22.97 34.27
CA GLY A 103 2.28 23.61 33.12
C GLY A 103 1.25 24.31 32.23
N LEU A 104 1.72 24.82 31.08
CA LEU A 104 0.88 25.60 30.16
C LEU A 104 -0.15 24.79 29.38
N TYR A 105 0.01 23.46 29.33
CA TYR A 105 -0.75 22.56 28.49
C TYR A 105 -1.55 21.55 29.31
N ARG A 106 -2.66 21.10 28.74
CA ARG A 106 -3.27 19.80 29.06
C ARG A 106 -2.88 18.79 28.01
N VAL A 107 -2.71 17.55 28.46
CA VAL A 107 -2.38 16.41 27.61
C VAL A 107 -3.34 15.26 27.90
N GLY A 108 -3.59 14.44 26.88
CA GLY A 108 -4.41 13.25 26.99
C GLY A 108 -3.95 12.18 26.01
N LEU A 109 -4.24 10.92 26.33
CA LEU A 109 -4.00 9.81 25.42
C LEU A 109 -5.27 9.52 24.64
N TYR A 110 -5.16 9.46 23.32
CA TYR A 110 -6.29 9.23 22.42
C TYR A 110 -6.06 7.99 21.57
N ARG A 111 -7.14 7.26 21.31
CA ARG A 111 -7.22 6.18 20.34
C ARG A 111 -7.65 6.76 19.01
N LEU A 112 -6.72 6.78 18.07
CA LEU A 112 -6.94 7.25 16.71
C LEU A 112 -7.26 6.04 15.82
N ARG A 113 -8.50 5.97 15.35
CA ARG A 113 -8.96 5.01 14.36
C ARG A 113 -8.84 5.64 12.98
N MET A 114 -8.13 4.99 12.08
CA MET A 114 -7.85 5.46 10.74
C MET A 114 -8.32 4.45 9.70
N GLU A 115 -9.07 4.93 8.73
CA GLU A 115 -9.60 4.14 7.62
C GLU A 115 -9.04 4.68 6.31
N LEU A 116 -8.43 3.81 5.51
CA LEU A 116 -8.02 4.13 4.15
C LEU A 116 -9.10 3.65 3.18
N TRP A 117 -9.71 4.59 2.49
CA TRP A 117 -10.75 4.34 1.51
C TRP A 117 -10.17 4.40 0.10
N ARG A 118 -10.55 3.43 -0.74
CA ARG A 118 -10.27 3.42 -2.19
C ARG A 118 -11.52 2.98 -2.93
N ASP A 119 -11.90 3.72 -3.98
CA ASP A 119 -13.06 3.41 -4.82
C ASP A 119 -14.37 3.19 -4.03
N GLY A 120 -14.55 3.91 -2.92
CA GLY A 120 -15.75 3.83 -2.08
C GLY A 120 -15.78 2.67 -1.09
N ALA A 121 -14.73 1.83 -1.03
CA ALA A 121 -14.59 0.76 -0.05
C ALA A 121 -13.41 1.03 0.90
N ILE A 122 -13.49 0.50 2.12
CA ILE A 122 -12.37 0.50 3.05
C ILE A 122 -11.36 -0.53 2.55
N ALA A 123 -10.17 -0.07 2.19
CA ALA A 123 -9.06 -0.91 1.80
C ALA A 123 -8.32 -1.45 3.03
N GLU A 124 -8.06 -0.58 4.01
CA GLU A 124 -7.40 -0.93 5.26
C GLU A 124 -7.91 -0.07 6.43
N GLU A 125 -7.84 -0.64 7.63
CA GLU A 125 -8.16 0.03 8.89
C GLU A 125 -6.99 -0.17 9.86
N VAL A 126 -6.60 0.90 10.54
CA VAL A 126 -5.52 0.85 11.53
C VAL A 126 -5.89 1.71 12.73
N GLU A 127 -5.57 1.19 13.91
CA GLU A 127 -5.76 1.89 15.17
C GLU A 127 -4.41 2.17 15.83
N ARG A 128 -4.22 3.37 16.38
CA ARG A 128 -3.04 3.73 17.17
C ARG A 128 -3.36 4.65 18.32
N LEU A 129 -2.48 4.62 19.32
CA LEU A 129 -2.48 5.58 20.41
C LEU A 129 -1.67 6.82 20.03
N ARG A 130 -2.22 8.00 20.32
CA ARG A 130 -1.58 9.28 20.08
C ARG A 130 -1.81 10.23 21.24
N VAL A 131 -0.78 10.97 21.64
CA VAL A 131 -0.90 12.03 22.63
C VAL A 131 -1.52 13.26 21.95
N GLY A 132 -2.60 13.76 22.53
CA GLY A 132 -3.18 15.06 22.21
C GLY A 132 -2.75 16.09 23.23
N TYR A 133 -2.71 17.36 22.81
CA TYR A 133 -2.34 18.47 23.69
C TYR A 133 -3.19 19.71 23.39
N ARG A 134 -3.36 20.57 24.38
CA ARG A 134 -3.97 21.89 24.19
C ARG A 134 -3.38 22.88 25.18
N GLN A 135 -3.01 24.06 24.72
CA GLN A 135 -2.59 25.13 25.63
C GLN A 135 -3.79 25.68 26.38
N VAL A 136 -3.73 25.71 27.71
CA VAL A 136 -4.83 26.17 28.58
C VAL A 136 -4.43 27.34 29.47
N ARG A 137 -3.16 27.76 29.44
CA ARG A 137 -2.63 28.89 30.22
C ARG A 137 -1.68 29.74 29.36
N GLU A 138 -1.63 31.03 29.63
CA GLU A 138 -0.68 31.95 29.00
C GLU A 138 0.72 31.83 29.62
N ALA A 139 1.76 32.01 28.81
CA ALA A 139 3.13 32.07 29.31
C ALA A 139 3.35 33.38 30.08
N PRO A 140 4.13 33.38 31.19
CA PRO A 140 4.51 34.61 31.86
C PRO A 140 5.21 35.56 30.87
N ARG A 141 4.77 36.82 30.78
CA ARG A 141 5.52 37.85 30.04
C ARG A 141 6.75 38.21 30.87
N LEU A 142 7.93 38.04 30.28
CA LEU A 142 9.22 38.45 30.86
C LEU A 142 9.35 39.99 30.85
#